data_AF-A0A3S6FIW7-F1
#
_entry.id   AF-A0A3S6FIW7-F1
#
_cell.length_a   1.000
_cell.length_b   1.000
_cell.length_c   1.000
_cell.angle_alpha   90.00
_cell.angle_beta   90.00
_cell.angle_gamma   90.00
#
_symmetry.space_group_name_H-M   'P 1'
#
loop_
_entity.id
_entity.type
_entity.pdbx_description
1 polymer ?
#
loop_
_entity_poly.entity_id
_entity_poly.type
_entity_poly.pdbx_seq_one_letter_code
_entity_poly.pdbx_strand_id
1 'polypeptide(L)'
;SLMSQDPLQIHAEGDSTVATTDKDAFCMNQREIEDHQARLQHLCRICGGSFKADQYKRSHPVHGPVDNVMQSVLRKKEKRATSWPELLAKVFKIDVRGDIDTIHPTNFCHNCWNFVQKKFSNGLCEVYFPRKGPVKWYPHSSSCEVCGTL
;
A
#
# COMPACT_ATOMS: atom_id res chain seq x y z
N SER A 1 -64.26 -35.11 3.34
CA SER A 1 -63.17 -35.07 4.33
C SER A 1 -62.24 -36.22 4.03
N LEU A 2 -60.94 -35.91 3.81
CA LEU A 2 -59.69 -36.68 3.99
C LEU A 2 -59.78 -38.23 3.94
N MET A 3 -58.96 -38.95 3.18
CA MET A 3 -57.50 -39.02 3.33
C MET A 3 -56.79 -39.52 2.06
N SER A 4 -55.68 -38.87 1.72
CA SER A 4 -54.61 -39.37 0.84
C SER A 4 -53.45 -39.85 1.70
N GLN A 5 -52.86 -41.00 1.36
CA GLN A 5 -51.51 -41.39 1.76
C GLN A 5 -50.73 -41.96 0.57
N ASP A 6 -49.47 -41.54 0.53
CA ASP A 6 -48.39 -41.63 -0.47
C ASP A 6 -47.85 -43.06 -0.72
N PRO A 7 -47.07 -43.32 -1.79
CA PRO A 7 -45.61 -43.19 -1.65
C PRO A 7 -44.78 -42.79 -2.89
N LEU A 8 -43.94 -41.78 -2.70
CA LEU A 8 -42.52 -41.66 -3.10
C LEU A 8 -42.11 -42.08 -4.54
N GLN A 9 -41.77 -41.09 -5.36
CA GLN A 9 -40.65 -41.20 -6.30
C GLN A 9 -39.79 -39.93 -6.26
N ILE A 10 -38.53 -40.14 -5.93
CA ILE A 10 -37.43 -39.20 -5.94
C ILE A 10 -37.03 -38.98 -7.40
N HIS A 11 -37.07 -37.74 -7.87
CA HIS A 11 -36.21 -37.30 -8.97
C HIS A 11 -35.50 -36.03 -8.52
N ALA A 12 -34.25 -36.24 -8.07
CA ALA A 12 -33.30 -35.18 -7.86
C ALA A 12 -32.80 -34.70 -9.22
N GLU A 13 -33.21 -33.50 -9.63
CA GLU A 13 -32.51 -32.77 -10.69
C GLU A 13 -32.63 -31.28 -10.37
N GLY A 14 -31.61 -30.80 -9.66
CA GLY A 14 -31.39 -29.39 -9.35
C GLY A 14 -29.92 -29.12 -9.62
N ASP A 15 -29.60 -29.03 -10.90
CA ASP A 15 -28.27 -28.76 -11.43
C ASP A 15 -27.63 -27.56 -10.71
N SER A 16 -26.72 -27.88 -9.77
CA SER A 16 -25.96 -26.93 -8.98
C SER A 16 -24.50 -26.99 -9.43
N THR A 17 -24.24 -26.86 -10.73
CA THR A 17 -22.87 -26.80 -11.26
C THR A 17 -22.49 -25.45 -11.87
N VAL A 18 -23.43 -24.50 -11.99
CA VAL A 18 -23.17 -23.17 -12.58
C VAL A 18 -22.78 -22.11 -11.53
N ALA A 19 -23.04 -22.33 -10.23
CA ALA A 19 -22.76 -21.36 -9.17
C ALA A 19 -21.40 -21.53 -8.47
N THR A 20 -20.66 -22.60 -8.76
CA THR A 20 -19.37 -22.89 -8.10
C THR A 20 -18.22 -22.17 -8.78
N THR A 21 -18.18 -22.14 -10.12
CA THR A 21 -17.05 -21.58 -10.88
C THR A 21 -16.91 -20.06 -10.73
N ASP A 22 -18.03 -19.32 -10.69
CA ASP A 22 -18.04 -17.85 -10.52
C ASP A 22 -17.64 -17.44 -9.09
N LYS A 23 -18.11 -18.21 -8.10
CA LYS A 23 -17.74 -18.02 -6.69
C LYS A 23 -16.27 -18.35 -6.43
N ASP A 24 -15.76 -19.40 -7.06
CA ASP A 24 -14.36 -19.80 -6.95
C ASP A 24 -13.42 -18.80 -7.65
N ALA A 25 -13.81 -18.27 -8.82
CA ALA A 25 -13.10 -17.20 -9.51
C ALA A 25 -13.09 -15.89 -8.71
N PHE A 26 -14.22 -15.52 -8.10
CA PHE A 26 -14.31 -14.36 -7.22
C PHE A 26 -13.43 -14.50 -5.97
N CYS A 27 -13.44 -15.68 -5.34
CA CYS A 27 -12.61 -16.00 -4.17
C CYS A 27 -11.10 -15.97 -4.48
N MET A 28 -10.69 -16.51 -5.64
CA MET A 28 -9.30 -16.46 -6.11
C MET A 28 -8.84 -15.02 -6.33
N ASN A 29 -9.65 -14.20 -7.01
CA ASN A 29 -9.34 -12.78 -7.25
C ASN A 29 -9.24 -11.99 -5.93
N GLN A 30 -10.10 -12.27 -4.95
CA GLN A 30 -10.07 -11.63 -3.64
C GLN A 30 -8.77 -11.96 -2.88
N ARG A 31 -8.35 -13.23 -2.90
CA ARG A 31 -7.07 -13.66 -2.29
C ARG A 31 -5.88 -12.97 -2.94
N GLU A 32 -5.85 -12.86 -4.27
CA GLU A 32 -4.77 -12.17 -4.99
C GLU A 32 -4.68 -10.68 -4.63
N ILE A 33 -5.83 -10.02 -4.44
CA ILE A 33 -5.89 -8.63 -3.97
C ILE A 33 -5.37 -8.51 -2.53
N GLU A 34 -5.74 -9.44 -1.65
CA GLU A 34 -5.25 -9.47 -0.27
C GLU A 34 -3.74 -9.71 -0.20
N ASP A 35 -3.21 -10.65 -0.99
CA ASP A 35 -1.79 -10.92 -1.10
C ASP A 35 -1.02 -9.72 -1.66
N HIS A 36 -1.59 -9.04 -2.67
CA HIS A 36 -1.06 -7.79 -3.21
C HIS A 36 -0.97 -6.72 -2.11
N GLN A 37 -2.07 -6.50 -1.38
CA GLN A 37 -2.13 -5.52 -0.30
C GLN A 37 -1.14 -5.86 0.83
N ALA A 38 -1.00 -7.14 1.19
CA ALA A 38 -0.02 -7.59 2.18
C ALA A 38 1.42 -7.29 1.73
N ARG A 39 1.73 -7.48 0.44
CA ARG A 39 3.04 -7.13 -0.14
C ARG A 39 3.31 -5.64 -0.11
N LEU A 40 2.31 -4.79 -0.39
CA LEU A 40 2.44 -3.33 -0.30
C LEU A 40 2.89 -2.86 1.09
N GLN A 41 2.45 -3.52 2.17
CA GLN A 41 2.85 -3.16 3.55
C GLN A 41 4.36 -3.32 3.81
N HIS A 42 5.09 -4.00 2.94
CA HIS A 42 6.52 -4.22 3.07
C HIS A 42 7.36 -3.34 2.15
N LEU A 43 6.74 -2.43 1.41
CA LEU A 43 7.38 -1.59 0.41
C LEU A 43 7.36 -0.12 0.82
N CYS A 44 8.41 0.61 0.45
CA CYS A 44 8.47 2.05 0.63
C CYS A 44 7.61 2.76 -0.42
N ARG A 45 6.64 3.56 0.01
CA ARG A 45 5.79 4.39 -0.87
C ARG A 45 6.56 5.27 -1.85
N ILE A 46 7.75 5.73 -1.46
CA ILE A 46 8.53 6.73 -2.19
C ILE A 46 9.47 6.06 -3.20
N CYS A 47 10.27 5.08 -2.75
CA CYS A 47 11.33 4.48 -3.56
C CYS A 47 11.07 3.04 -3.99
N GLY A 48 9.99 2.40 -3.54
CA GLY A 48 9.67 0.99 -3.82
C GLY A 48 10.57 -0.02 -3.12
N GLY A 49 11.59 0.42 -2.36
CA GLY A 49 12.49 -0.49 -1.65
C GLY A 49 11.78 -1.26 -0.53
N SER A 50 12.16 -2.52 -0.33
CA SER A 50 11.62 -3.37 0.73
C SER A 50 12.15 -2.98 2.12
N PHE A 51 11.27 -2.98 3.13
CA PHE A 51 11.67 -2.78 4.52
C PHE A 51 12.44 -3.98 5.10
N LYS A 52 12.28 -5.18 4.53
CA LYS A 52 12.97 -6.39 5.01
C LYS A 52 14.49 -6.32 4.80
N ALA A 53 14.93 -5.59 3.78
CA ALA A 53 16.34 -5.37 3.46
C ALA A 53 16.96 -4.20 4.25
N ASP A 54 16.17 -3.40 4.97
CA ASP A 54 16.66 -2.28 5.76
C ASP A 54 17.14 -2.78 7.13
N GLN A 55 18.43 -2.54 7.45
CA GLN A 55 19.05 -2.88 8.73
C GLN A 55 18.34 -2.25 9.93
N TYR A 56 17.63 -1.14 9.73
CA TYR A 56 16.89 -0.48 10.79
C TYR A 56 15.44 -0.96 10.91
N LYS A 57 14.92 -1.70 9.91
CA LYS A 57 13.50 -2.09 9.75
C LYS A 57 12.51 -0.95 10.07
N ARG A 58 12.97 0.30 9.94
CA ARG A 58 12.25 1.48 10.40
C ARG A 58 11.46 2.05 9.23
N SER A 59 10.16 2.07 9.41
CA SER A 59 9.22 2.67 8.49
C SER A 59 8.53 3.86 9.16
N HIS A 60 8.05 4.78 8.35
CA HIS A 60 7.40 6.02 8.76
C HIS A 60 6.06 6.15 8.02
N PRO A 61 4.99 6.60 8.66
CA PRO A 61 3.67 6.68 8.03
C PRO A 61 3.67 7.78 6.96
N VAL A 62 3.03 7.53 5.82
CA VAL A 62 2.90 8.55 4.74
C VAL A 62 1.88 9.64 5.11
N HIS A 63 0.98 9.35 6.04
CA HIS A 63 -0.05 10.26 6.56
C HIS A 63 0.21 10.65 8.01
N GLY A 64 -0.52 11.69 8.45
CA GLY A 64 -0.48 12.15 9.84
C GLY A 64 0.56 13.26 10.11
N PRO A 65 0.72 13.65 11.39
CA PRO A 65 1.69 14.65 11.79
C PRO A 65 3.12 14.15 11.57
N VAL A 66 4.03 15.08 11.33
CA VAL A 66 5.47 14.76 11.33
C VAL A 66 5.92 14.32 12.73
N ASP A 67 6.90 13.44 12.80
CA ASP A 67 7.46 13.04 14.09
C ASP A 67 8.19 14.20 14.80
N ASN A 68 8.45 14.01 16.10
CA ASN A 68 9.07 15.04 16.95
C ASN A 68 10.46 15.48 16.46
N VAL A 69 11.22 14.59 15.81
CA VAL A 69 12.56 14.88 15.30
C VAL A 69 12.44 15.82 14.10
N MET A 70 11.59 15.49 13.14
CA MET A 70 11.30 16.34 11.99
C MET A 70 10.67 17.67 12.41
N GLN A 71 9.72 17.64 13.34
CA GLN A 71 9.10 18.85 13.87
C GLN A 71 10.16 19.79 14.48
N SER A 72 11.15 19.23 15.19
CA SER A 72 12.25 20.01 15.76
C SER A 72 13.15 20.62 14.69
N VAL A 73 13.43 19.90 13.60
CA VAL A 73 14.20 20.42 12.46
C VAL A 73 13.44 21.57 11.78
N LEU A 74 12.14 21.42 11.56
CA LEU A 74 11.31 22.43 10.93
C LEU A 74 11.21 23.70 11.78
N ARG A 75 11.02 23.58 13.10
CA ARG A 75 11.00 24.73 14.03
C ARG A 75 12.33 25.51 14.00
N LYS A 76 13.47 24.81 14.05
CA LYS A 76 14.82 25.43 13.94
C LYS A 76 15.06 26.15 12.61
N LYS A 77 14.21 25.93 11.62
CA LYS A 77 14.30 26.47 10.26
C LYS A 77 13.14 27.41 9.94
N GLU A 78 12.33 27.73 10.95
CA GLU A 78 11.13 28.57 10.84
C GLU A 78 10.18 28.08 9.73
N LYS A 79 10.13 26.76 9.50
CA LYS A 79 9.23 26.14 8.53
C LYS A 79 7.91 25.79 9.20
N ARG A 80 6.81 26.08 8.50
CA ARG A 80 5.44 25.93 8.99
C ARG A 80 4.81 24.55 8.76
N ALA A 81 5.50 23.66 8.05
CA ALA A 81 4.93 22.36 7.71
C ALA A 81 4.72 21.50 8.97
N THR A 82 3.59 20.80 9.04
CA THR A 82 3.21 20.02 10.24
C THR A 82 2.86 18.57 9.94
N SER A 83 2.70 18.20 8.66
CA SER A 83 2.22 16.87 8.26
C SER A 83 3.12 16.19 7.25
N TRP A 84 3.13 14.85 7.26
CA TRP A 84 3.84 14.07 6.27
C TRP A 84 3.38 14.35 4.84
N PRO A 85 2.08 14.39 4.52
CA PRO A 85 1.62 14.72 3.17
C PRO A 85 2.18 16.05 2.66
N GLU A 86 2.26 17.08 3.52
CA GLU A 86 2.82 18.38 3.14
C GLU A 86 4.33 18.31 2.83
N LEU A 87 5.11 17.61 3.67
CA LEU A 87 6.55 17.45 3.43
C LEU A 87 6.83 16.63 2.18
N LEU A 88 6.09 15.53 1.98
CA LEU A 88 6.26 14.65 0.83
C LEU A 88 5.91 15.36 -0.48
N ALA A 89 4.82 16.13 -0.51
CA ALA A 89 4.47 16.98 -1.65
C ALA A 89 5.54 18.03 -1.93
N LYS A 90 6.11 18.66 -0.88
CA LYS A 90 7.13 19.69 -1.04
C LYS A 90 8.46 19.15 -1.58
N VAL A 91 8.93 18.04 -1.00
CA VAL A 91 10.26 17.47 -1.24
C VAL A 91 10.29 16.55 -2.46
N PHE A 92 9.29 15.67 -2.60
CA PHE A 92 9.26 14.63 -3.63
C PHE A 92 8.26 14.90 -4.75
N LYS A 93 7.44 15.95 -4.62
CA LYS A 93 6.36 16.26 -5.58
C LYS A 93 5.36 15.11 -5.74
N ILE A 94 5.12 14.36 -4.67
CA ILE A 94 4.10 13.32 -4.60
C ILE A 94 2.90 13.80 -3.79
N ASP A 95 1.70 13.59 -4.32
CA ASP A 95 0.48 13.74 -3.53
C ASP A 95 0.09 12.37 -2.99
N VAL A 96 0.19 12.20 -1.67
CA VAL A 96 -0.21 10.97 -0.98
C VAL A 96 -1.65 11.06 -0.47
N ARG A 97 -2.32 12.23 -0.55
CA ARG A 97 -3.68 12.38 -0.01
C ARG A 97 -4.73 11.55 -0.75
N GLY A 98 -4.46 11.24 -2.01
CA GLY A 98 -5.26 10.33 -2.84
C GLY A 98 -4.77 8.90 -2.84
N ASP A 99 -3.83 8.52 -1.95
CA ASP A 99 -3.38 7.15 -1.84
C ASP A 99 -4.57 6.25 -1.40
N ILE A 100 -4.60 5.06 -1.97
CA ILE A 100 -5.58 4.01 -1.71
C ILE A 100 -4.80 2.78 -1.25
N ASP A 101 -5.14 2.22 -0.11
CA ASP A 101 -4.36 1.16 0.56
C ASP A 101 -4.21 -0.13 -0.25
N THR A 102 -5.12 -0.40 -1.19
CA THR A 102 -5.06 -1.55 -2.11
C THR A 102 -4.16 -1.30 -3.32
N ILE A 103 -3.62 -0.10 -3.47
CA ILE A 103 -2.75 0.33 -4.58
C ILE A 103 -1.40 0.82 -4.07
N HIS A 104 -1.39 1.56 -2.97
CA HIS A 104 -0.24 2.32 -2.49
C HIS A 104 0.26 1.79 -1.13
N PRO A 105 1.59 1.75 -0.91
CA PRO A 105 2.11 1.50 0.43
C PRO A 105 1.78 2.64 1.40
N THR A 106 1.44 2.27 2.63
CA THR A 106 1.04 3.20 3.71
C THR A 106 2.23 3.80 4.48
N ASN A 107 3.44 3.31 4.20
CA ASN A 107 4.66 3.70 4.90
C ASN A 107 5.81 3.97 3.92
N PHE A 108 6.82 4.71 4.38
CA PHE A 108 8.07 4.94 3.66
C PHE A 108 9.30 4.63 4.53
N CYS A 109 10.43 4.33 3.90
CA CYS A 109 11.63 3.84 4.60
C CYS A 109 12.43 4.95 5.27
N HIS A 110 13.27 4.57 6.23
CA HIS A 110 14.14 5.49 6.95
C HIS A 110 15.14 6.23 6.04
N ASN A 111 15.58 5.63 4.92
CA ASN A 111 16.44 6.33 3.95
C ASN A 111 15.72 7.53 3.29
N CYS A 112 14.44 7.37 2.94
CA CYS A 112 13.64 8.47 2.41
C CYS A 112 13.35 9.52 3.51
N TRP A 113 13.12 9.08 4.75
CA TRP A 113 13.02 9.98 5.89
C TRP A 113 14.28 10.84 6.09
N ASN A 114 15.45 10.21 6.08
CA ASN A 114 16.74 10.89 6.21
C ASN A 114 16.96 11.90 5.08
N PHE A 115 16.50 11.58 3.86
CA PHE A 115 16.52 12.50 2.74
C PHE A 115 15.68 13.77 3.02
N VAL A 116 14.45 13.60 3.50
CA VAL A 116 13.58 14.73 3.90
C VAL A 116 14.26 15.54 5.00
N GLN A 117 14.75 14.89 6.05
CA GLN A 117 15.43 15.56 7.16
C GLN A 117 16.62 16.40 6.69
N LYS A 118 17.48 15.84 5.82
CA LYS A 118 18.64 16.52 5.26
C LYS A 118 18.26 17.74 4.42
N LYS A 119 17.17 17.67 3.64
CA LYS A 119 16.65 18.82 2.87
C LYS A 119 16.29 20.02 3.74
N PHE A 120 15.92 19.79 5.00
CA PHE A 120 15.61 20.85 5.95
C PHE A 120 16.74 21.13 6.95
N SER A 121 17.85 20.38 6.90
CA SER A 121 19.01 20.60 7.78
C SER A 121 20.05 21.46 7.04
N ASN A 122 20.78 22.32 7.77
CA ASN A 122 21.72 23.34 7.22
C ASN A 122 22.98 22.79 6.50
N GLY A 123 23.00 21.53 6.08
CA GLY A 123 24.11 21.01 5.29
C GLY A 123 23.99 21.41 3.83
N LEU A 124 25.11 21.75 3.17
CA LEU A 124 25.24 21.68 1.72
C LEU A 124 25.05 20.23 1.31
N CYS A 125 23.79 19.82 1.24
CA CYS A 125 23.43 18.47 0.88
C CYS A 125 22.98 18.55 -0.57
N GLU A 126 23.91 18.23 -1.48
CA GLU A 126 23.55 17.60 -2.73
C GLU A 126 22.86 16.28 -2.36
N VAL A 127 21.59 16.38 -1.96
CA VAL A 127 20.82 15.21 -1.56
C VAL A 127 20.56 14.49 -2.87
N TYR A 128 21.38 13.48 -3.14
CA TYR A 128 21.24 12.59 -4.28
C TYR A 128 19.88 11.91 -4.13
N PHE A 129 18.88 12.47 -4.80
CA PHE A 129 17.63 11.77 -5.00
C PHE A 129 18.00 10.54 -5.83
N PRO A 130 17.51 9.33 -5.50
CA PRO A 130 17.75 8.17 -6.37
C PRO A 130 17.44 8.60 -7.82
N ARG A 131 18.33 8.29 -8.78
CA ARG A 131 18.23 8.76 -10.20
C ARG A 131 16.86 8.55 -10.85
N LYS A 132 16.07 7.62 -10.30
CA LYS A 132 14.70 7.33 -10.70
C LYS A 132 13.76 8.09 -9.77
N GLY A 133 12.83 8.86 -10.35
CA GLY A 133 11.70 9.54 -9.71
C GLY A 133 10.99 8.73 -8.62
N PRO A 134 10.06 9.33 -7.85
CA PRO A 134 9.18 8.56 -6.99
C PRO A 134 8.52 7.40 -7.77
N VAL A 135 8.37 6.25 -7.12
CA VAL A 135 7.76 5.07 -7.75
C VAL A 135 6.28 5.32 -8.02
N LYS A 136 5.83 4.91 -9.21
CA LYS A 136 4.41 4.88 -9.58
C LYS A 136 3.81 3.55 -9.11
N TRP A 137 2.60 3.62 -8.58
CA TRP A 137 1.87 2.48 -8.06
C TRP A 137 0.59 2.27 -8.88
N TYR A 138 0.21 1.02 -9.06
CA TYR A 138 -0.90 0.61 -9.90
C TYR A 138 -1.73 -0.46 -9.19
N PRO A 139 -3.06 -0.52 -9.41
CA PRO A 139 -3.87 -1.62 -8.93
C PRO A 139 -3.31 -2.98 -9.34
N HIS A 140 -3.66 -4.01 -8.57
CA HIS A 140 -3.33 -5.38 -8.94
C HIS A 140 -3.88 -5.73 -10.33
N SER A 141 -3.11 -6.50 -11.09
CA SER A 141 -3.40 -6.97 -12.44
C SER A 141 -2.52 -8.18 -12.76
N SER A 142 -2.80 -8.87 -13.88
CA SER A 142 -2.04 -10.05 -14.30
C SER A 142 -0.54 -9.79 -14.55
N SER A 143 -0.15 -8.53 -14.82
CA SER A 143 1.25 -8.11 -15.00
C SER A 143 1.80 -7.32 -13.79
N CYS A 144 1.23 -7.52 -12.60
CA CYS A 144 1.58 -6.74 -11.42
C CYS A 144 3.02 -6.99 -10.96
N GLU A 145 3.87 -5.96 -11.04
CA GLU A 145 5.28 -6.05 -10.62
C GLU A 145 5.45 -6.37 -9.13
N VAL A 146 4.52 -5.90 -8.27
CA VAL A 146 4.52 -6.17 -6.83
C VAL A 146 4.30 -7.65 -6.53
N CYS A 147 3.49 -8.33 -7.35
CA CYS A 147 3.15 -9.74 -7.17
C CYS A 147 4.07 -10.67 -8.00
N GLY A 148 4.65 -10.16 -9.09
CA GLY A 148 5.56 -10.91 -9.97
C GLY A 148 6.97 -11.12 -9.40
N THR A 149 7.34 -10.40 -8.34
CA THR A 149 8.53 -10.73 -7.54
C THR A 149 8.25 -11.98 -6.69
N LEU A 150 8.57 -13.15 -7.26
CA LEU A 150 8.77 -14.42 -6.56
C LEU A 150 10.12 -14.40 -5.81
#